data_AF-A0A376RMY9-F1
#
_entry.id   AF-A0A376RMY9-F1
#
_cell.length_a   1.000
_cell.length_b   1.000
_cell.length_c   1.000
_cell.angle_alpha   90.00
_cell.angle_beta   90.00
_cell.angle_gamma   90.00
#
_symmetry.space_group_name_H-M   'P 1'
#
loop_
_entity.id
_entity.type
_entity.pdbx_description
1 polymer ?
#
loop_
_entity_poly.entity_id
_entity_poly.type
_entity_poly.pdbx_seq_one_letter_code
_entity_poly.pdbx_strand_id
1 'polypeptide(L)' 'MSTEKEKMIAGELYRSADETLSRDRLRARQLIHRYNHSLAEEHTLRQQILADLFGQVTEAYIEPTFRCDYGYNIFLR' A
#
# COMPACT_ATOMS: atom_id res chain seq x y z
N MET A 1 -23.16 5.19 -11.53
CA MET A 1 -22.92 5.58 -10.13
C MET A 1 -21.47 5.28 -9.82
N SER A 2 -20.79 6.18 -9.12
CA SER A 2 -19.40 5.97 -8.70
C SER A 2 -19.32 4.84 -7.66
N THR A 3 -18.28 4.01 -7.77
CA THR A 3 -17.91 2.99 -6.80
C THR A 3 -17.42 3.63 -5.50
N GLU A 4 -17.41 2.87 -4.39
CA GLU A 4 -16.91 3.39 -3.11
C GLU A 4 -15.42 3.74 -3.16
N LYS A 5 -14.65 3.06 -4.03
CA LYS A 5 -13.24 3.40 -4.29
C LYS A 5 -13.09 4.73 -5.03
N GLU A 6 -13.90 4.99 -6.06
CA GLU A 6 -13.90 6.28 -6.77
C GLU A 6 -14.29 7.43 -5.82
N LYS A 7 -15.30 7.24 -4.97
CA LYS A 7 -15.68 8.22 -3.94
C LYS A 7 -14.54 8.49 -2.96
N MET A 8 -13.87 7.45 -2.47
CA MET A 8 -12.71 7.59 -1.60
C MET A 8 -11.60 8.44 -2.24
N ILE A 9 -11.27 8.19 -3.51
CA ILE A 9 -10.24 8.92 -4.25
C ILE A 9 -10.66 10.37 -4.52
N ALA A 10 -11.95 10.59 -4.78
CA ALA A 10 -12.51 11.93 -4.98
C ALA A 10 -12.66 12.74 -3.68
N GLY A 11 -12.40 12.14 -2.51
CA GLY A 11 -12.60 12.78 -1.20
C GLY A 11 -14.07 12.88 -0.77
N GLU A 12 -14.96 12.14 -1.41
CA GLU A 12 -16.37 12.07 -1.07
C GLU A 12 -16.62 11.11 0.11
N LEU A 13 -17.80 11.20 0.75
CA LEU A 13 -18.21 10.22 1.75
C LEU A 13 -18.36 8.84 1.09
N TYR A 14 -17.66 7.85 1.65
CA TYR A 14 -17.63 6.48 1.15
C TYR A 14 -17.74 5.47 2.30
N ARG A 15 -18.14 4.24 1.98
CA ARG A 15 -18.21 3.11 2.91
C ARG A 15 -16.88 2.37 2.90
N SER A 16 -16.06 2.57 3.92
CA SER A 16 -14.76 1.90 4.04
C SER A 16 -14.87 0.37 4.11
N ALA A 17 -15.99 -0.17 4.59
CA ALA A 17 -16.27 -1.61 4.65
C ALA A 17 -16.65 -2.24 3.30
N ASP A 18 -16.67 -1.47 2.21
CA ASP A 18 -16.84 -2.00 0.85
C ASP A 18 -15.87 -3.16 0.57
N GLU A 19 -16.33 -4.15 -0.20
CA GLU A 19 -15.57 -5.37 -0.48
C GLU A 19 -14.26 -5.07 -1.22
N THR A 20 -14.28 -4.13 -2.18
CA THR A 20 -13.09 -3.74 -2.94
C THR A 20 -12.06 -3.09 -2.02
N LEU A 21 -12.49 -2.14 -1.20
CA LEU A 21 -11.60 -1.45 -0.26
C LEU A 21 -11.07 -2.40 0.82
N SER A 22 -11.87 -3.35 1.27
CA SER A 22 -11.46 -4.38 2.24
C SER A 22 -10.41 -5.33 1.68
N ARG A 23 -10.58 -5.77 0.42
CA ARG A 23 -9.58 -6.57 -0.31
C ARG A 23 -8.29 -5.80 -0.54
N ASP A 24 -8.38 -4.54 -0.92
CA ASP A 24 -7.21 -3.68 -1.14
C ASP A 24 -6.41 -3.50 0.16
N ARG A 25 -7.08 -3.24 1.29
CA ARG A 25 -6.41 -3.19 2.61
C ARG A 25 -5.79 -4.52 3.02
N LEU A 26 -6.38 -5.65 2.66
CA LEU A 26 -5.79 -6.96 2.92
C LEU A 26 -4.50 -7.15 2.11
N ARG A 27 -4.52 -6.82 0.81
CA ARG A 27 -3.33 -6.85 -0.06
C ARG A 27 -2.21 -5.99 0.52
N ALA A 28 -2.50 -4.75 0.90
CA ALA A 28 -1.51 -3.84 1.47
C ALA A 28 -0.91 -4.42 2.77
N ARG A 29 -1.74 -4.93 3.68
CA ARG A 29 -1.28 -5.58 4.92
C ARG A 29 -0.38 -6.79 4.68
N GLN A 30 -0.67 -7.61 3.67
CA GLN A 30 0.17 -8.76 3.31
C GLN A 30 1.55 -8.32 2.81
N LEU A 31 1.60 -7.33 1.90
CA LEU A 31 2.86 -6.75 1.41
C LEU A 31 3.67 -6.12 2.54
N ILE A 32 3.03 -5.32 3.39
CA ILE A 32 3.66 -4.69 4.56
C ILE A 32 4.18 -5.74 5.54
N HIS A 33 3.43 -6.82 5.78
CA HIS A 33 3.89 -7.91 6.64
C HIS A 33 5.18 -8.53 6.08
N ARG A 34 5.21 -8.83 4.78
CA ARG A 34 6.39 -9.36 4.09
C ARG A 34 7.56 -8.37 4.16
N TYR A 35 7.31 -7.08 4.00
CA TYR A 35 8.34 -6.03 4.13
C TYR A 35 8.93 -6.00 5.53
N ASN A 36 8.08 -5.93 6.54
CA ASN A 36 8.50 -5.78 7.94
C ASN A 36 9.22 -7.01 8.50
N HIS A 37 9.07 -8.18 7.89
CA HIS A 37 9.74 -9.42 8.30
C HIS A 37 10.89 -9.82 7.37
N SER A 38 11.22 -9.00 6.37
CA SER A 38 12.40 -9.21 5.53
C SER A 38 13.69 -8.94 6.32
N LEU A 39 14.74 -9.70 6.02
CA LEU A 39 16.07 -9.52 6.59
C LEU A 39 16.70 -8.20 6.09
N ALA A 40 17.70 -7.70 6.81
CA ALA A 40 18.30 -6.41 6.51
C ALA A 40 18.99 -6.38 5.14
N GLU A 41 19.58 -7.51 4.75
CA GLU A 41 20.30 -7.73 3.49
C GLU A 41 19.38 -7.95 2.27
N GLU A 42 18.08 -8.15 2.46
CA GLU A 42 17.11 -8.44 1.39
C GLU A 42 16.68 -7.17 0.64
N HIS A 43 17.64 -6.34 0.21
CA HIS A 43 17.40 -5.04 -0.42
C HIS A 43 16.52 -5.15 -1.68
N THR A 44 16.81 -6.11 -2.55
CA THR A 44 16.03 -6.32 -3.79
C THR A 44 14.57 -6.68 -3.50
N LEU A 45 14.34 -7.55 -2.51
CA LEU A 45 12.98 -7.92 -2.08
C LEU A 45 12.25 -6.71 -1.50
N ARG A 46 12.92 -5.93 -0.64
CA ARG A 46 12.35 -4.70 -0.06
C ARG A 46 11.95 -3.72 -1.14
N GLN A 47 12.81 -3.48 -2.13
CA GLN A 47 12.52 -2.60 -3.27
C GLN A 47 11.31 -3.10 -4.10
N GLN A 48 11.26 -4.39 -4.40
CA GLN A 48 10.13 -4.99 -5.11
C GLN A 48 8.81 -4.83 -4.35
N ILE A 49 8.83 -5.06 -3.04
CA ILE A 49 7.62 -4.90 -2.21
C ILE A 49 7.15 -3.44 -2.20
N LEU A 50 8.05 -2.46 -2.09
CA LEU A 50 7.67 -1.05 -2.15
C LEU A 50 7.11 -0.67 -3.53
N ALA A 51 7.67 -1.21 -4.61
CA ALA A 51 7.15 -1.02 -5.96
C ALA A 51 5.76 -1.63 -6.16
N ASP A 52 5.49 -2.79 -5.56
CA ASP A 52 4.16 -3.41 -5.58
C ASP A 52 3.14 -2.68 -4.70
N LEU A 53 3.61 -2.07 -3.59
CA LEU A 53 2.76 -1.44 -2.58
C LEU A 53 2.34 -0.03 -2.97
N PHE A 54 3.28 0.80 -3.42
CA PHE A 54 3.06 2.22 -3.65
C PHE A 54 2.54 2.54 -5.05
N GLY A 55 1.82 3.67 -5.17
CA GLY A 55 1.31 4.14 -6.45
C GLY A 55 2.43 4.60 -7.38
N GLN A 56 3.48 5.16 -6.79
CA GLN A 56 4.74 5.48 -7.45
C GLN A 56 5.86 5.49 -6.42
N VAL A 57 7.02 4.96 -6.78
CA VAL A 57 8.22 4.99 -5.95
C VAL A 57 9.46 5.06 -6.84
N THR A 58 10.44 5.87 -6.44
CA THR A 58 11.77 5.91 -7.07
C THR A 58 12.80 5.79 -5.97
N GLU A 59 13.65 4.76 -6.06
CA GLU A 59 14.79 4.53 -5.16
C GLU A 59 14.51 4.76 -3.65
N ALA A 60 13.41 4.22 -3.13
CA ALA A 60 13.05 4.40 -1.73
C ALA A 60 13.57 3.28 -0.82
N TYR A 61 13.96 3.69 0.38
CA TYR A 61 14.20 2.81 1.51
C TYR A 61 13.40 3.31 2.71
N ILE A 62 12.70 2.41 3.40
CA ILE A 62 11.96 2.71 4.62
C ILE A 62 12.45 1.73 5.67
N GLU A 63 12.99 2.22 6.78
CA GLU A 63 13.41 1.34 7.88
C GLU A 63 12.17 0.62 8.45
N PRO A 64 12.13 -0.73 8.48
CA PRO A 64 11.05 -1.43 9.16
C PRO A 64 10.92 -1.04 10.65
N THR A 65 9.73 -0.96 11.22
CA THR A 65 8.43 -1.34 10.63
C THR A 65 7.68 -0.18 9.97
N PHE A 66 7.00 -0.47 8.86
CA PHE A 66 6.11 0.44 8.16
C PHE A 66 4.63 0.02 8.26
N ARG A 67 3.68 0.96 8.11
CA ARG A 67 2.23 0.73 8.05
C ARG A 67 1.56 1.77 7.15
N CYS A 68 0.58 1.33 6.35
CA CYS A 68 -0.35 2.20 5.62
C CYS A 68 -1.63 1.42 5.29
N ASP A 69 -2.71 2.12 4.92
CA ASP A 69 -3.99 1.49 4.61
C ASP A 69 -4.00 0.76 3.26
N TYR A 70 -3.61 1.46 2.18
CA TYR A 70 -3.77 0.97 0.81
C TYR A 70 -2.46 0.87 0.02
N GLY A 71 -1.45 1.68 0.37
CA GLY A 71 -0.20 1.78 -0.37
C GLY A 71 -0.31 2.57 -1.67
N TYR A 72 -1.26 2.25 -2.55
CA TYR A 72 -1.35 2.84 -3.89
C TYR A 72 -1.66 4.35 -3.93
N ASN A 73 -2.03 4.94 -2.80
CA ASN A 73 -2.22 6.39 -2.64
C ASN A 73 -0.94 7.11 -2.18
N ILE A 74 0.16 6.39 -1.97
CA ILE A 74 1.45 6.94 -1.56
C ILE A 74 2.33 7.04 -2.80
N PHE A 75 2.88 8.23 -3.00
CA PHE A 75 3.76 8.56 -4.10
C PHE A 75 5.05 9.13 -3.52
N LEU A 76 6.16 8.42 -3.68
CA LEU A 76 7.50 8.86 -3.30
C LEU A 76 8.29 9.12 -4.58
N ARG A 77 8.74 10.36 -4.76
CA ARG A 77 9.48 10.83 -5.93
C ARG A 77 10.80 11.45 -5.51
#